data_AF-A0A920YLD0-F1
#
_entry.id   AF-A0A920YLD0-F1
#
_cell.length_a   1.000
_cell.length_b   1.000
_cell.length_c   1.000
_cell.angle_alpha   90.00
_cell.angle_beta   90.00
_cell.angle_gamma   90.00
#
_symmetry.space_group_name_H-M   'P 1'
#
loop_
_entity.id
_entity.type
_entity.pdbx_description
1 polymer ?
#
loop_
_entity_poly.entity_id
_entity_poly.type
_entity_poly.pdbx_seq_one_letter_code
_entity_poly.pdbx_strand_id
1 'polypeptide(L)'
;MTAALFEGEASVAAGRGYANIEPYGEGVVEGVLYQITKQELLWLHTHEGFPNDYERCLVQVERRDTGETVDAVAYVARRDKVQEGLKPTAGYLAHLLAGADYLSPEYVRRLQNVVILEGARNNQK
;
A
#
# COMPACT_ATOMS: atom_id res chain seq x y z
N MET A 1 -2.07 -9.59 15.96
CA MET A 1 -0.85 -9.59 15.13
C MET A 1 -1.33 -9.41 13.70
N THR A 2 -0.89 -8.33 13.07
CA THR A 2 -1.84 -7.40 12.45
C THR A 2 -1.19 -6.60 11.32
N ALA A 3 -2.03 -6.23 10.35
CA ALA A 3 -1.88 -5.26 9.28
C ALA A 3 -0.57 -4.44 9.23
N ALA A 4 0.23 -4.70 8.20
CA ALA A 4 1.07 -3.73 7.49
C ALA A 4 0.40 -3.40 6.13
N LEU A 5 0.57 -2.17 5.61
CA LEU A 5 -0.28 -1.61 4.52
C LEU A 5 0.53 -0.84 3.46
N PHE A 6 1.12 -1.54 2.48
CA PHE A 6 2.04 -1.07 1.42
C PHE A 6 2.04 -2.13 0.26
N GLU A 7 2.62 -1.99 -0.94
CA GLU A 7 2.64 -0.87 -1.91
C GLU A 7 2.88 -1.38 -3.36
N GLY A 8 2.16 -0.83 -4.36
CA GLY A 8 2.10 -1.30 -5.76
C GLY A 8 0.68 -1.29 -6.36
N GLU A 9 0.45 -1.70 -7.62
CA GLU A 9 -0.73 -1.26 -8.39
C GLU A 9 -2.05 -2.03 -8.13
N ALA A 10 -3.17 -1.31 -7.98
CA ALA A 10 -4.54 -1.87 -7.88
C ALA A 10 -5.63 -0.89 -8.40
N SER A 11 -6.63 -1.36 -9.15
CA SER A 11 -7.77 -0.60 -9.67
C SER A 11 -9.04 -1.44 -9.81
N VAL A 12 -10.22 -0.81 -9.78
CA VAL A 12 -11.15 -0.73 -10.93
C VAL A 12 -12.00 0.54 -10.75
N ALA A 13 -11.40 1.72 -10.99
CA ALA A 13 -12.12 2.98 -11.19
C ALA A 13 -11.24 4.06 -11.86
N ALA A 14 -11.51 4.34 -13.13
CA ALA A 14 -10.99 5.51 -13.86
C ALA A 14 -9.45 5.68 -13.90
N GLY A 15 -8.68 4.58 -14.05
CA GLY A 15 -7.23 4.63 -14.29
C GLY A 15 -6.37 5.05 -13.09
N ARG A 16 -6.96 5.09 -11.89
CA ARG A 16 -6.27 5.36 -10.63
C ARG A 16 -5.73 4.06 -10.05
N GLY A 17 -4.48 4.11 -9.58
CA GLY A 17 -3.84 3.06 -8.80
C GLY A 17 -3.88 3.36 -7.30
N TYR A 18 -4.06 2.31 -6.49
CA TYR A 18 -3.82 2.29 -5.04
C TYR A 18 -2.51 1.54 -4.72
N ALA A 19 -2.34 1.04 -3.49
CA ALA A 19 -1.16 0.31 -2.98
C ALA A 19 -1.42 -1.21 -2.85
N ASN A 20 -0.44 -2.05 -3.22
CA ASN A 20 -0.48 -3.51 -3.28
C ASN A 20 0.94 -4.11 -3.41
N ILE A 21 1.46 -4.87 -2.43
CA ILE A 21 2.75 -5.57 -2.59
C ILE A 21 2.69 -6.74 -3.58
N GLU A 22 3.76 -6.91 -4.37
CA GLU A 22 4.00 -8.10 -5.19
C GLU A 22 5.41 -8.70 -4.93
N PRO A 23 5.59 -10.03 -5.01
CA PRO A 23 6.91 -10.66 -4.88
C PRO A 23 7.87 -10.23 -5.99
N TYR A 24 8.92 -9.49 -5.63
CA TYR A 24 9.98 -9.05 -6.53
C TYR A 24 11.35 -9.39 -5.93
N GLY A 25 12.26 -10.00 -6.70
CA GLY A 25 13.39 -10.78 -6.18
C GLY A 25 14.28 -10.07 -5.15
N GLU A 26 14.65 -8.81 -5.41
CA GLU A 26 15.41 -7.95 -4.49
C GLU A 26 14.58 -6.72 -4.05
N GLY A 27 13.26 -6.81 -4.16
CA GLY A 27 12.34 -5.72 -3.84
C GLY A 27 12.19 -5.51 -2.34
N VAL A 28 12.49 -4.30 -1.87
CA VAL A 28 12.25 -3.90 -0.47
C VAL A 28 11.07 -2.94 -0.40
N VAL A 29 10.11 -3.28 0.45
CA VAL A 29 8.96 -2.45 0.83
C VAL A 29 9.08 -2.15 2.31
N GLU A 30 9.11 -0.86 2.68
CA GLU A 30 9.09 -0.42 4.07
C GLU A 30 7.66 -0.09 4.50
N GLY A 31 7.39 -0.11 5.80
CA GLY A 31 6.05 0.18 6.29
C GLY A 31 5.90 0.27 7.80
N VAL A 32 4.67 0.57 8.20
CA VAL A 32 4.25 0.69 9.61
C VAL A 32 3.55 -0.60 10.03
N LEU A 33 4.02 -1.20 11.13
CA LEU A 33 3.41 -2.34 11.80
C LEU A 33 2.44 -1.86 12.88
N TYR A 34 1.16 -2.22 12.78
CA TYR A 34 0.15 -1.91 13.80
C TYR A 34 -0.14 -3.13 14.66
N GLN A 35 -0.32 -2.94 15.98
CA GLN A 35 -0.86 -3.97 16.87
C GLN A 35 -2.34 -3.69 17.16
N ILE A 36 -3.24 -4.40 16.49
CA ILE A 36 -4.69 -4.37 16.75
C ILE A 36 -5.22 -5.75 17.16
N THR A 37 -6.41 -5.76 17.76
CA THR A 37 -7.14 -6.96 18.18
C THR A 37 -7.74 -7.73 17.01
N LYS A 38 -8.21 -8.96 17.26
CA LYS A 38 -8.98 -9.72 16.25
C LYS A 38 -10.29 -9.02 15.83
N GLN A 39 -10.87 -8.19 16.71
CA GLN A 39 -12.12 -7.48 16.41
C GLN A 39 -11.87 -6.30 15.47
N GLU A 40 -10.85 -5.49 15.73
CA GLU A 40 -10.44 -4.39 14.84
C GLU A 40 -9.98 -4.92 13.46
N LEU A 41 -9.36 -6.10 13.41
CA LEU A 41 -9.02 -6.76 12.13
C LEU A 41 -10.27 -7.13 11.32
N LEU A 42 -11.38 -7.51 11.97
CA LEU A 42 -12.66 -7.74 11.28
C LEU A 42 -13.28 -6.44 10.76
N TRP A 43 -13.11 -5.33 11.48
CA TRP A 43 -13.50 -4.00 10.99
C TRP A 43 -12.70 -3.58 9.75
N LEU A 44 -11.39 -3.84 9.72
CA LEU A 44 -10.56 -3.60 8.53
C LEU A 44 -11.07 -4.39 7.32
N HIS A 45 -11.43 -5.68 7.48
CA HIS A 45 -11.99 -6.46 6.37
C HIS A 45 -13.21 -5.80 5.72
N THR A 46 -14.11 -5.21 6.51
CA THR A 46 -15.28 -4.50 5.99
C THR A 46 -14.92 -3.19 5.28
N HIS A 47 -13.85 -2.52 5.69
CA HIS A 47 -13.42 -1.25 5.09
C HIS A 47 -12.60 -1.43 3.80
N GLU A 48 -11.74 -2.46 3.76
CA GLU A 48 -10.85 -2.79 2.63
C GLU A 48 -11.55 -3.57 1.50
N GLY A 49 -12.87 -3.74 1.54
CA GLY A 49 -13.61 -4.50 0.52
C GLY A 49 -13.30 -6.00 0.49
N PHE A 50 -12.76 -6.57 1.57
CA PHE A 50 -12.48 -8.01 1.67
C PHE A 50 -13.79 -8.82 1.70
N PRO A 51 -13.92 -9.93 0.95
CA PRO A 51 -12.88 -10.63 0.18
C PRO A 51 -12.90 -10.32 -1.33
N ASN A 52 -13.49 -9.20 -1.77
CA ASN A 52 -13.76 -8.95 -3.19
C ASN A 52 -12.62 -8.24 -3.91
N ASP A 53 -12.03 -7.20 -3.30
CA ASP A 53 -11.01 -6.37 -3.95
C ASP A 53 -9.57 -6.75 -3.54
N TYR A 54 -9.38 -7.18 -2.29
CA TYR A 54 -8.09 -7.61 -1.74
C TYR A 54 -8.15 -9.01 -1.12
N GLU A 55 -7.03 -9.73 -1.19
CA GLU A 55 -6.76 -10.98 -0.50
C GLU A 55 -5.80 -10.76 0.67
N ARG A 56 -5.91 -11.63 1.68
CA ARG A 56 -5.07 -11.55 2.88
C ARG A 56 -3.81 -12.40 2.71
N CYS A 57 -2.65 -11.76 2.76
CA CYS A 57 -1.35 -12.43 2.78
C CYS A 57 -0.79 -12.52 4.22
N LEU A 58 0.07 -13.51 4.47
CA LEU A 58 0.97 -13.54 5.63
C LEU A 58 2.37 -13.19 5.13
N VAL A 59 3.00 -12.21 5.77
CA VAL A 59 4.33 -11.69 5.39
C VAL A 59 5.23 -11.68 6.62
N GLN A 60 6.52 -11.89 6.40
CA GLN A 60 7.54 -11.72 7.44
C GLN A 60 8.15 -10.32 7.30
N VAL A 61 8.15 -9.56 8.39
CA VAL A 61 8.62 -8.17 8.41
C VAL A 61 9.74 -8.03 9.42
N GLU A 62 10.89 -7.49 9.00
CA GLU A 62 11.96 -7.10 9.92
C GLU A 62 11.61 -5.77 10.58
N ARG A 63 11.64 -5.74 11.91
CA ARG A 63 11.42 -4.55 12.71
C ARG A 63 12.66 -3.67 12.74
N ARG A 64 12.57 -2.45 12.20
CA ARG A 64 13.69 -1.49 12.18
C ARG A 64 14.20 -1.06 13.56
N ASP A 65 13.37 -1.16 14.60
CA ASP A 65 13.72 -0.76 15.97
C ASP A 65 14.43 -1.85 16.78
N THR A 66 14.24 -3.12 16.45
CA THR A 66 14.81 -4.27 17.18
C THR A 66 15.62 -5.25 16.35
N GLY A 67 15.53 -5.20 15.00
CA GLY A 67 16.06 -6.23 14.09
C GLY A 67 15.29 -7.56 14.15
N GLU A 68 14.12 -7.59 14.80
CA GLU A 68 13.32 -8.80 14.98
C GLU A 68 12.41 -9.06 13.77
N THR A 69 12.43 -10.27 13.22
CA THR A 69 11.45 -10.70 12.22
C THR A 69 10.13 -11.10 12.90
N VAL A 70 9.03 -10.50 12.47
CA VAL A 70 7.67 -10.81 12.96
C VAL A 70 6.73 -11.23 11.84
N ASP A 71 5.83 -12.17 12.12
CA ASP A 71 4.76 -12.54 11.19
C ASP A 71 3.63 -11.48 11.25
N ALA A 72 3.42 -10.80 10.13
CA ALA A 72 2.38 -9.80 9.96
C ALA A 72 1.32 -10.24 8.94
N VAL A 73 0.18 -9.55 8.99
CA VAL A 73 -0.87 -9.67 7.98
C VAL A 73 -0.70 -8.51 7.01
N ALA A 74 -0.82 -8.76 5.71
CA ALA A 74 -0.91 -7.72 4.69
C ALA A 74 -2.13 -7.98 3.79
N TYR A 75 -2.58 -6.95 3.08
CA TYR A 75 -3.62 -7.06 2.06
C TYR A 75 -2.99 -6.82 0.69
N VAL A 76 -3.24 -7.74 -0.24
CA VAL A 76 -2.73 -7.71 -1.62
C VAL A 76 -3.92 -7.66 -2.57
N ALA A 77 -3.83 -6.84 -3.60
CA ALA A 77 -4.90 -6.73 -4.59
C ALA A 77 -5.05 -8.06 -5.32
N ARG A 78 -6.28 -8.45 -5.61
CA ARG A 78 -6.50 -9.65 -6.41
C ARG A 78 -6.03 -9.44 -7.84
N ARG A 79 -5.60 -10.51 -8.50
CA ARG A 79 -5.07 -10.45 -9.88
C ARG A 79 -6.06 -9.91 -10.92
N ASP A 80 -7.37 -10.00 -10.67
CA ASP A 80 -8.42 -9.38 -11.50
C ASP A 80 -8.63 -7.88 -11.24
N LYS A 81 -7.91 -7.31 -10.26
CA LYS A 81 -7.87 -5.89 -9.88
C LYS A 81 -6.50 -5.24 -10.14
N VAL A 82 -5.49 -6.01 -10.52
CA VAL A 82 -4.19 -5.50 -10.97
C VAL A 82 -4.24 -5.27 -12.48
N GLN A 83 -3.77 -4.10 -12.93
CA GLN A 83 -3.64 -3.76 -14.34
C GLN A 83 -2.37 -2.93 -14.53
N GLU A 84 -1.63 -3.15 -15.60
CA GLU A 84 -0.41 -2.37 -15.88
C GLU A 84 -0.69 -0.88 -16.15
N GLY A 85 0.17 -0.01 -15.64
CA GLY A 85 0.20 1.42 -15.98
C GLY A 85 -0.76 2.26 -15.16
N LEU A 86 -1.28 1.72 -14.06
CA LEU A 86 -2.07 2.45 -13.09
C LEU A 86 -1.16 3.41 -12.31
N LYS A 87 -1.65 4.61 -12.02
CA LYS A 87 -0.87 5.62 -11.29
C LYS A 87 -1.60 6.16 -10.09
N PRO A 88 -0.92 6.40 -8.95
CA PRO A 88 -1.54 7.01 -7.79
C PRO A 88 -1.92 8.46 -8.09
N THR A 89 -2.99 8.96 -7.45
CA THR A 89 -3.30 10.39 -7.51
C THR A 89 -2.36 11.18 -6.60
N ALA A 90 -2.14 12.47 -6.88
CA ALA A 90 -1.35 13.33 -6.01
C ALA A 90 -1.84 13.36 -4.56
N GLY A 91 -3.16 13.32 -4.33
CA GLY A 91 -3.75 13.26 -2.99
C GLY A 91 -3.48 11.93 -2.27
N TYR A 92 -3.46 10.82 -3.01
CA TYR A 92 -3.10 9.51 -2.45
C TYR A 92 -1.61 9.44 -2.09
N LEU A 93 -0.73 9.92 -2.97
CA LEU A 93 0.70 9.98 -2.68
C LEU A 93 1.01 10.93 -1.50
N ALA A 94 0.31 12.06 -1.39
CA ALA A 94 0.42 12.95 -0.24
C ALA A 94 -0.03 12.28 1.08
N HIS A 95 -1.03 11.39 1.03
CA HIS A 95 -1.45 10.61 2.20
C HIS A 95 -0.38 9.60 2.64
N LEU A 96 0.27 8.92 1.69
CA LEU A 96 1.40 8.02 1.98
C LEU A 96 2.59 8.81 2.59
N LEU A 97 2.91 9.97 2.01
CA LEU A 97 3.98 10.86 2.50
C LEU A 97 3.68 11.49 3.88
N ALA A 98 2.42 11.50 4.34
CA ALA A 98 2.10 11.91 5.71
C ALA A 98 2.62 10.90 6.77
N GLY A 99 2.95 9.66 6.37
CA GLY A 99 3.61 8.66 7.20
C GLY A 99 5.14 8.68 7.16
N ALA A 100 5.75 9.67 6.50
CA ALA A 100 7.20 9.71 6.22
C ALA A 100 8.10 9.58 7.47
N ASP A 101 7.65 10.05 8.63
CA ASP A 101 8.40 9.97 9.89
C ASP A 101 8.67 8.53 10.37
N TYR A 102 7.92 7.55 9.87
CA TYR A 102 8.07 6.12 10.17
C TYR A 102 8.88 5.35 9.12
N LEU A 103 9.27 6.01 8.03
CA LEU A 103 9.93 5.40 6.87
C LEU A 103 11.37 5.89 6.75
N SER A 104 12.24 5.13 6.08
CA SER A 104 13.60 5.58 5.83
C SER A 104 13.63 6.78 4.87
N PRO A 105 14.62 7.70 5.00
CA PRO A 105 14.77 8.79 4.06
C PRO A 105 14.96 8.34 2.60
N GLU A 106 15.41 7.10 2.39
CA GLU A 106 15.52 6.51 1.05
C GLU A 106 14.17 6.07 0.51
N TYR A 107 13.35 5.42 1.33
CA TYR A 107 11.99 5.03 0.95
C TYR A 107 11.11 6.26 0.69
N VAL A 108 11.19 7.30 1.53
CA VAL A 108 10.50 8.57 1.29
C VAL A 108 10.93 9.22 -0.04
N ARG A 109 12.22 9.16 -0.40
CA ARG A 109 12.68 9.60 -1.73
C ARG A 109 12.14 8.74 -2.86
N ARG A 110 12.00 7.42 -2.68
CA ARG A 110 11.34 6.54 -3.68
C ARG A 110 9.90 6.97 -3.90
N LEU A 111 9.13 7.18 -2.82
CA LEU A 111 7.74 7.69 -2.87
C LEU A 111 7.64 9.02 -3.63
N GLN A 112 8.50 9.99 -3.30
CA GLN A 112 8.50 11.31 -3.93
C GLN A 112 8.77 11.30 -5.44
N ASN A 113 9.38 10.22 -5.97
CA ASN A 113 9.67 10.03 -7.39
C ASN A 113 8.62 9.17 -8.11
N VAL A 114 7.55 8.71 -7.44
CA VAL A 114 6.48 7.93 -8.08
C VAL A 114 5.72 8.81 -9.08
N VAL A 115 5.58 8.32 -10.31
CA VAL A 115 4.87 9.02 -11.38
C VAL A 115 3.36 9.00 -11.11
N ILE A 116 2.82 10.13 -10.66
CA ILE A 116 1.39 10.29 -10.40
C ILE A 116 0.54 10.29 -11.68
N LEU A 117 -0.75 10.00 -11.52
CA LEU A 117 -1.75 10.16 -12.57
C LEU A 117 -1.91 11.65 -12.88
N GLU A 118 -1.53 12.07 -14.08
CA GLU A 118 -1.82 13.44 -14.54
C GLU A 118 -3.33 13.66 -14.55
N GLY A 119 -3.78 14.74 -13.90
CA GLY A 119 -5.15 15.20 -14.05
C GLY A 119 -5.39 15.57 -15.52
N ALA A 120 -6.46 15.05 -16.11
CA ALA A 120 -6.96 15.54 -17.39
C ALA A 120 -7.02 17.07 -17.31
N ARG A 121 -6.30 17.76 -18.20
CA ARG A 121 -6.23 19.22 -18.18
C ARG A 121 -7.66 19.76 -18.22
N ASN A 122 -8.05 20.50 -17.19
CA ASN A 122 -9.30 21.25 -17.21
C ASN A 122 -9.26 22.16 -18.43
N ASN A 123 -10.06 21.83 -19.45
CA ASN A 123 -10.32 22.76 -20.54
C ASN A 123 -10.99 23.99 -19.93
N GLN A 124 -10.25 25.10 -19.90
CA GLN A 124 -10.85 26.40 -19.65
C GLN A 124 -11.90 26.67 -20.73
N LYS A 125 -13.10 27.01 -20.29
CA LYS A 125 -14.15 27.69 -21.06
C LYS A 125 -14.87 28.66 -20.15
#